data_AF-A0AAQ3PND8-F1
#
_entry.id   AF-A0AAQ3PND8-F1
#
_cell.length_a   1.000
_cell.length_b   1.000
_cell.length_c   1.000
_cell.angle_alpha   90.00
_cell.angle_beta   90.00
_cell.angle_gamma   90.00
#
_symmetry.space_group_name_H-M   'P 1'
#
loop_
_entity.id
_entity.type
_entity.pdbx_description
1 polymer ?
#
loop_
_entity_poly.entity_id
_entity_poly.type
_entity_poly.pdbx_seq_one_letter_code
_entity_poly.pdbx_strand_id
1 'polypeptide(L)'
;MLQNYYRVDPLQQDYADKVLNQAANKIYKDLFSNLGLQVTNAWLKAQGQPLGRFRDCSEMYLTAEEYGHEQSKKHKHPRTKNASHKLGGDGYHRKAQRMVARTGEKPNAVDMYIMAHRGADPTQPEVLCTPLATERLEEYEKEMVRHHGEGFDWKNAPIDPQAVYNSGGGKSHGRFAMFNGMIDSREIQRGSSSHSSDGSSSHQRRTTSDMEIESMRQEIQRRDAFFKVQEEYQKL
;
A
#
# COMPACT_ATOMS: atom_id res chain seq x y z
N MET A 1 -36.49 -17.85 18.20
CA MET A 1 -36.93 -16.52 17.72
C MET A 1 -35.69 -15.70 17.44
N LEU A 2 -35.33 -15.48 16.17
CA LEU A 2 -34.13 -14.72 15.76
C LEU A 2 -34.59 -13.47 15.01
N GLN A 3 -34.75 -12.35 15.73
CA GLN A 3 -34.92 -11.02 15.14
C GLN A 3 -34.11 -9.99 15.94
N ASN A 4 -32.79 -10.17 15.97
CA ASN A 4 -31.89 -9.06 16.28
C ASN A 4 -31.63 -8.31 14.97
N TYR A 5 -32.57 -7.43 14.60
CA TYR A 5 -32.34 -6.49 13.51
C TYR A 5 -31.17 -5.59 13.88
N TYR A 6 -30.20 -5.47 12.97
CA TYR A 6 -29.15 -4.46 12.99
C TYR A 6 -29.80 -3.07 13.13
N ARG A 7 -29.93 -2.57 14.35
CA ARG A 7 -30.35 -1.19 14.60
C ARG A 7 -29.12 -0.33 14.39
N VAL A 8 -29.11 0.41 13.29
CA VAL A 8 -28.18 1.51 13.10
C VAL A 8 -28.48 2.54 14.18
N ASP A 9 -27.45 3.08 14.82
CA ASP A 9 -27.59 4.18 15.76
C ASP A 9 -28.37 5.33 15.08
N PRO A 10 -29.46 5.85 15.68
CA PRO A 10 -30.20 6.99 15.11
C PRO A 10 -29.32 8.18 14.73
N LEU A 11 -28.21 8.41 15.43
CA LEU A 11 -27.25 9.48 15.13
C LEU A 11 -26.39 9.20 13.88
N GLN A 12 -26.34 7.95 13.43
CA GLN A 12 -25.59 7.48 12.27
C GLN A 12 -26.50 7.07 11.10
N GLN A 13 -27.82 7.20 11.26
CA GLN A 13 -28.81 6.78 10.26
C GLN A 13 -28.58 7.48 8.91
N ASP A 14 -28.38 8.79 8.92
CA ASP A 14 -28.12 9.57 7.69
C ASP A 14 -26.84 9.12 6.96
N TYR A 15 -25.80 8.77 7.73
CA TYR A 15 -24.55 8.27 7.18
C TYR A 15 -24.74 6.86 6.59
N ALA A 16 -25.44 5.99 7.30
CA ALA A 16 -25.75 4.64 6.84
C ALA A 16 -26.59 4.67 5.55
N ASP A 17 -27.61 5.54 5.49
CA ASP A 17 -28.46 5.72 4.31
C ASP A 17 -27.65 6.27 3.13
N LYS A 18 -26.70 7.18 3.39
CA LYS A 18 -25.79 7.68 2.35
C LYS A 18 -24.88 6.59 1.80
N VAL A 19 -24.29 5.76 2.67
CA VAL A 19 -23.44 4.63 2.25
C VAL A 19 -24.25 3.57 1.49
N LEU A 20 -25.45 3.26 1.97
CA LEU A 20 -26.37 2.33 1.31
C LEU A 20 -26.74 2.83 -0.09
N ASN A 21 -27.10 4.11 -0.22
CA ASN A 21 -27.41 4.71 -1.51
C ASN A 21 -26.21 4.72 -2.46
N GLN A 22 -25.00 4.96 -1.96
CA GLN A 22 -23.78 4.87 -2.77
C GLN A 22 -23.51 3.44 -3.26
N ALA A 23 -23.68 2.46 -2.38
CA ALA A 23 -23.53 1.04 -2.73
C ALA A 23 -24.57 0.60 -3.76
N ALA A 24 -25.84 0.95 -3.56
CA ALA A 24 -26.93 0.65 -4.48
C ALA A 24 -26.70 1.27 -5.86
N ASN A 25 -26.30 2.55 -5.92
CA ASN A 25 -25.97 3.22 -7.17
C ASN A 25 -24.80 2.57 -7.92
N LYS A 26 -23.79 2.08 -7.18
CA LYS A 26 -22.67 1.37 -7.78
C LYS A 26 -23.11 0.04 -8.38
N ILE A 27 -23.89 -0.76 -7.64
CA ILE A 27 -24.42 -2.04 -8.10
C ILE A 27 -25.27 -1.84 -9.37
N TYR A 28 -26.14 -0.83 -9.37
CA TYR A 28 -26.96 -0.49 -10.53
C TYR A 28 -26.09 -0.15 -11.75
N LYS A 29 -25.13 0.77 -11.62
CA LYS A 29 -24.25 1.16 -12.73
C LYS A 29 -23.45 -0.02 -13.28
N ASP A 30 -22.91 -0.86 -12.39
CA ASP A 30 -22.16 -2.06 -12.77
C ASP A 30 -23.06 -3.05 -13.52
N LEU A 31 -24.29 -3.29 -13.05
CA LEU A 31 -25.25 -4.19 -13.69
C LEU A 31 -25.57 -3.74 -15.12
N PHE A 32 -25.91 -2.46 -15.32
CA PHE A 32 -26.24 -1.94 -16.65
C PHE A 32 -25.04 -1.90 -17.59
N SER A 33 -23.85 -1.54 -17.07
CA SER A 33 -22.61 -1.61 -17.85
C SER A 33 -22.31 -3.03 -18.30
N ASN A 34 -22.50 -4.02 -17.42
CA ASN A 34 -22.25 -5.42 -17.72
C ASN A 34 -23.27 -5.98 -18.71
N LEU A 35 -24.55 -5.64 -18.56
CA LEU A 35 -25.59 -6.03 -19.51
C LEU A 35 -25.28 -5.46 -20.91
N GLY A 36 -24.87 -4.19 -21.00
CA GLY A 36 -24.47 -3.56 -22.25
C GLY A 36 -23.27 -4.25 -22.92
N LEU A 37 -22.27 -4.64 -22.12
CA LEU A 37 -21.12 -5.42 -22.61
C LEU A 37 -21.55 -6.79 -23.13
N GLN A 38 -22.42 -7.51 -22.42
CA GLN A 38 -22.93 -8.82 -22.84
C GLN A 38 -23.66 -8.76 -24.19
N VAL A 39 -24.58 -7.80 -24.35
CA VAL A 39 -25.34 -7.60 -25.59
C VAL A 39 -24.39 -7.24 -26.74
N THR A 40 -23.44 -6.34 -26.49
CA THR A 40 -22.46 -5.91 -27.51
C THR A 40 -21.55 -7.07 -27.93
N ASN A 41 -21.07 -7.86 -26.97
CA ASN A 41 -20.24 -9.03 -27.24
C ASN A 41 -21.00 -10.11 -28.03
N ALA A 42 -22.26 -10.38 -27.66
CA ALA A 42 -23.11 -11.33 -28.37
C ALA A 42 -23.35 -10.87 -29.82
N TRP A 43 -23.62 -9.58 -30.03
CA TRP A 43 -23.78 -9.00 -31.36
C TRP A 43 -22.49 -9.09 -32.19
N LEU A 44 -21.33 -8.72 -31.63
CA LEU A 44 -20.03 -8.82 -32.31
C LEU A 44 -19.66 -10.26 -32.68
N LYS A 45 -19.91 -11.22 -31.78
CA LYS A 45 -19.75 -12.66 -32.05
C LYS A 45 -20.64 -13.09 -33.23
N ALA A 46 -21.91 -12.65 -33.26
CA ALA A 46 -22.83 -12.96 -34.36
C ALA A 46 -22.39 -12.34 -35.70
N GLN A 47 -21.64 -11.23 -35.68
CA GLN A 47 -21.05 -10.59 -36.86
C GLN A 47 -19.68 -11.18 -37.27
N GLY A 48 -19.21 -12.23 -36.58
CA GLY A 48 -17.91 -12.85 -36.85
C GLY A 48 -16.69 -11.98 -36.51
N GLN A 49 -16.88 -10.92 -35.72
CA GLN A 49 -15.78 -10.04 -35.33
C GLN A 49 -15.02 -10.62 -34.12
N PRO A 50 -13.67 -10.61 -34.14
CA PRO A 50 -12.87 -11.08 -33.01
C PRO A 50 -12.99 -10.12 -31.81
N LEU A 51 -13.31 -10.64 -30.63
CA LEU A 51 -13.30 -9.89 -29.38
C LEU A 51 -11.86 -9.75 -28.87
N GLY A 52 -11.43 -8.53 -28.55
CA GLY A 52 -10.13 -8.30 -27.90
C GLY A 52 -10.14 -8.71 -26.42
N ARG A 53 -8.96 -9.07 -25.87
CA ARG A 53 -8.76 -9.63 -24.51
C ARG A 53 -9.43 -8.89 -23.34
N PHE A 54 -9.77 -7.61 -23.50
CA PHE A 54 -10.47 -6.82 -22.48
C PHE A 54 -11.97 -7.16 -22.38
N ARG A 55 -12.56 -7.72 -23.46
CA ARG A 55 -14.00 -7.97 -23.59
C ARG A 55 -14.43 -9.40 -23.29
N ASP A 56 -13.50 -10.30 -22.97
CA ASP A 56 -13.78 -11.71 -22.61
C ASP A 56 -14.38 -11.88 -21.20
N CYS A 57 -14.53 -10.82 -20.42
CA CYS A 57 -15.00 -10.90 -19.02
C CYS A 57 -16.51 -11.14 -18.86
N SER A 58 -17.28 -11.34 -19.94
CA SER A 58 -18.73 -11.53 -19.85
C SER A 58 -19.17 -12.94 -19.45
N GLU A 59 -18.26 -13.91 -19.38
CA GLU A 59 -18.60 -15.32 -19.08
C GLU A 59 -18.23 -15.80 -17.67
N MET A 60 -17.64 -14.95 -16.82
CA MET A 60 -17.35 -15.32 -15.44
C MET A 60 -18.31 -14.64 -14.47
N TYR A 61 -19.30 -15.39 -14.00
CA TYR A 61 -19.99 -15.10 -12.75
C TYR A 61 -18.96 -15.18 -11.62
N LEU A 62 -18.39 -14.05 -11.23
CA LEU A 62 -17.57 -13.97 -10.05
C LEU A 62 -18.49 -13.98 -8.83
N THR A 63 -18.29 -14.92 -7.92
CA THR A 63 -18.83 -14.84 -6.57
C THR A 63 -18.37 -13.54 -5.87
N ALA A 64 -19.02 -13.12 -4.77
CA ALA A 64 -18.64 -11.89 -4.08
C ALA A 64 -17.15 -11.86 -3.68
N GLU A 65 -16.57 -13.01 -3.35
CA GLU A 65 -15.14 -13.18 -3.06
C GLU A 65 -14.27 -13.02 -4.31
N GLU A 66 -14.68 -13.61 -5.43
CA GLU A 66 -13.95 -13.52 -6.70
C GLU A 66 -14.06 -12.11 -7.32
N TYR A 67 -15.20 -11.42 -7.16
CA TYR A 67 -15.37 -10.02 -7.54
C TYR A 67 -14.51 -9.13 -6.66
N GLY A 68 -14.47 -9.38 -5.34
CA GLY A 68 -13.53 -8.71 -4.44
C GLY A 68 -12.08 -8.89 -4.87
N HIS A 69 -11.70 -10.10 -5.28
CA HIS A 69 -10.36 -10.41 -5.79
C HIS A 69 -10.06 -9.70 -7.12
N GLU A 70 -11.00 -9.68 -8.07
CA GLU A 70 -10.85 -8.97 -9.35
C GLU A 70 -10.82 -7.45 -9.20
N GLN A 71 -11.67 -6.90 -8.33
CA GLN A 71 -11.64 -5.48 -7.99
C GLN A 71 -10.33 -5.12 -7.27
N SER A 72 -9.75 -6.01 -6.47
CA SER A 72 -8.42 -5.81 -5.89
C SER A 72 -7.35 -5.69 -6.97
N LYS A 73 -7.47 -6.43 -8.09
CA LYS A 73 -6.55 -6.34 -9.24
C LYS A 73 -6.72 -5.01 -9.99
N LYS A 74 -7.96 -4.52 -10.17
CA LYS A 74 -8.26 -3.23 -10.81
C LYS A 74 -7.80 -2.01 -10.00
N HIS A 75 -7.78 -2.11 -8.67
CA HIS A 75 -7.23 -1.07 -7.78
C HIS A 75 -5.70 -1.16 -7.59
N LYS A 76 -4.99 -2.07 -8.29
CA LYS A 76 -3.52 -2.04 -8.41
C LYS A 76 -3.04 -1.02 -9.44
N HIS A 77 -3.67 0.15 -9.52
CA HIS A 77 -2.93 1.31 -10.02
C HIS A 77 -1.80 1.62 -9.03
N PRO A 78 -0.61 2.02 -9.50
CA PRO A 78 0.47 2.38 -8.59
C PRO A 78 0.00 3.60 -7.79
N ARG A 79 -0.40 3.39 -6.53
CA ARG A 79 -0.64 4.45 -5.55
C ARG A 79 0.66 5.15 -5.13
N THR A 80 1.78 4.82 -5.77
CA THR A 80 3.12 5.28 -5.44
C THR A 80 3.71 5.98 -6.66
N LYS A 81 4.35 7.14 -6.44
CA LYS A 81 5.20 7.83 -7.42
C LYS A 81 6.51 7.05 -7.70
N ASN A 82 6.53 5.74 -7.49
CA ASN A 82 7.73 4.91 -7.58
C ASN A 82 7.78 4.26 -8.96
N ALA A 83 8.98 4.16 -9.53
CA ALA A 83 9.18 3.48 -10.80
C ALA A 83 8.77 2.00 -10.72
N SER A 84 8.12 1.51 -11.78
CA SER A 84 7.70 0.11 -11.89
C SER A 84 8.92 -0.79 -12.12
N HIS A 85 9.13 -1.80 -11.28
CA HIS A 85 10.23 -2.75 -11.41
C HIS A 85 9.82 -4.07 -12.09
N LYS A 86 10.75 -4.73 -12.77
CA LYS A 86 10.55 -5.99 -13.52
C LYS A 86 10.74 -7.26 -12.67
N LEU A 87 10.84 -7.15 -11.34
CA LEU A 87 11.03 -8.30 -10.44
C LEU A 87 9.77 -9.17 -10.25
N GLY A 88 8.63 -8.79 -10.84
CA GLY A 88 7.38 -9.54 -10.71
C GLY A 88 6.88 -9.59 -9.27
N GLY A 89 6.55 -10.79 -8.77
CA GLY A 89 6.14 -10.99 -7.39
C GLY A 89 7.28 -10.85 -6.38
N ASP A 90 8.54 -10.74 -6.82
CA ASP A 90 9.70 -10.54 -5.95
C ASP A 90 9.95 -9.06 -5.65
N GLY A 91 10.36 -8.78 -4.42
CA GLY A 91 10.99 -7.52 -4.06
C GLY A 91 12.52 -7.64 -4.07
N TYR A 92 13.21 -6.50 -3.92
CA TYR A 92 14.68 -6.41 -3.85
C TYR A 92 15.31 -7.44 -2.90
N HIS A 93 14.77 -7.54 -1.67
CA HIS A 93 15.27 -8.45 -0.65
C HIS A 93 15.18 -9.94 -1.06
N ARG A 94 14.01 -10.39 -1.53
CA ARG A 94 13.81 -11.79 -1.97
C ARG A 94 14.65 -12.13 -3.19
N LYS A 95 14.87 -11.18 -4.11
CA LYS A 95 15.72 -11.41 -5.27
C LYS A 95 17.19 -11.51 -4.86
N ALA A 96 17.67 -10.66 -3.96
CA ALA A 96 19.03 -10.71 -3.41
C ALA A 96 19.33 -12.05 -2.73
N GLN A 97 18.44 -12.53 -1.86
CA GLN A 97 18.58 -13.84 -1.22
C GLN A 97 18.71 -14.98 -2.24
N ARG A 98 17.91 -14.96 -3.31
CA ARG A 98 18.02 -15.98 -4.37
C ARG A 98 19.30 -15.89 -5.19
N MET A 99 19.85 -14.69 -5.35
CA MET A 99 21.17 -14.55 -6.00
C MET A 99 22.26 -15.13 -5.13
N VAL A 100 22.29 -14.80 -3.83
CA VAL A 100 23.24 -15.39 -2.88
C VAL A 100 23.17 -16.91 -2.90
N ALA A 101 21.96 -17.48 -2.88
CA ALA A 101 21.79 -18.93 -2.95
C ALA A 101 22.30 -19.56 -4.27
N ARG A 102 22.37 -18.79 -5.36
CA ARG A 102 22.77 -19.27 -6.69
C ARG A 102 24.25 -19.06 -6.99
N THR A 103 24.80 -17.90 -6.62
CA THR A 103 26.17 -17.48 -6.98
C THR A 103 27.10 -17.38 -5.77
N GLY A 104 26.58 -17.48 -4.55
CA GLY A 104 27.34 -17.26 -3.30
C GLY A 104 27.60 -15.78 -2.98
N GLU A 105 27.42 -14.89 -3.96
CA GLU A 105 27.74 -13.48 -3.83
C GLU A 105 26.50 -12.64 -3.56
N LYS A 106 26.61 -11.69 -2.63
CA LYS A 106 25.55 -10.71 -2.36
C LYS A 106 25.67 -9.57 -3.38
N PRO A 107 24.67 -9.38 -4.25
CA PRO A 107 24.68 -8.27 -5.20
C PRO A 107 24.63 -6.93 -4.46
N ASN A 108 25.33 -5.92 -5.00
CA ASN A 108 25.19 -4.58 -4.47
C ASN A 108 23.78 -4.05 -4.71
N ALA A 109 23.36 -3.09 -3.89
CA ALA A 109 22.05 -2.47 -3.98
C ALA A 109 21.81 -1.75 -5.30
N VAL A 110 22.83 -1.04 -5.80
CA VAL A 110 22.78 -0.35 -7.11
C VAL A 110 22.62 -1.36 -8.23
N ASP A 111 23.43 -2.43 -8.25
CA ASP A 111 23.28 -3.52 -9.23
C ASP A 111 21.91 -4.19 -9.16
N MET A 112 21.39 -4.37 -7.95
CA MET A 112 20.03 -4.90 -7.77
C MET A 112 18.98 -3.97 -8.37
N TYR A 113 19.17 -2.65 -8.23
CA TYR A 113 18.26 -1.65 -8.79
C TYR A 113 18.33 -1.62 -10.31
N ILE A 114 19.53 -1.61 -10.88
CA ILE A 114 19.74 -1.70 -12.33
C ILE A 114 19.14 -3.00 -12.87
N MET A 115 19.35 -4.13 -12.21
CA MET A 115 18.77 -5.41 -12.60
C MET A 115 17.24 -5.39 -12.52
N ALA A 116 16.69 -4.82 -11.44
CA ALA A 116 15.25 -4.71 -11.24
C ALA A 116 14.58 -3.82 -12.30
N HIS A 117 15.31 -2.83 -12.82
CA HIS A 117 14.80 -1.85 -13.78
C HIS A 117 15.49 -1.94 -15.14
N ARG A 118 16.07 -3.08 -15.50
CA ARG A 118 16.88 -3.22 -16.72
C ARG A 118 16.12 -2.74 -17.96
N GLY A 119 16.77 -1.87 -18.74
CA GLY A 119 16.31 -1.38 -20.04
C GLY A 119 16.18 -2.47 -21.11
N ALA A 120 15.74 -2.09 -22.30
CA ALA A 120 15.67 -3.00 -23.44
C ALA A 120 17.06 -3.27 -24.03
N ASP A 121 17.93 -2.26 -24.02
CA ASP A 121 19.28 -2.33 -24.56
C ASP A 121 20.27 -2.86 -23.50
N PRO A 122 20.86 -4.05 -23.69
CA PRO A 122 21.85 -4.59 -22.76
C PRO A 122 23.18 -3.85 -22.77
N THR A 123 23.46 -3.02 -23.78
CA THR A 123 24.71 -2.25 -23.92
C THR A 123 24.67 -0.92 -23.16
N GLN A 124 23.49 -0.49 -22.72
CA GLN A 124 23.27 0.74 -21.95
C GLN A 124 22.57 0.43 -20.61
N PRO A 125 23.27 -0.19 -19.64
CA PRO A 125 22.67 -0.67 -18.41
C PRO A 125 22.08 0.45 -17.52
N GLU A 126 22.61 1.67 -17.66
CA GLU A 126 22.14 2.85 -16.91
C GLU A 126 20.82 3.41 -17.47
N VAL A 127 20.47 3.08 -18.71
CA VAL A 127 19.18 3.46 -19.31
C VAL A 127 18.14 2.43 -18.89
N LEU A 128 17.40 2.76 -17.82
CA LEU A 128 16.45 1.87 -17.20
C LEU A 128 15.10 1.81 -17.93
N CYS A 129 14.26 0.85 -17.56
CA CYS A 129 13.01 0.51 -18.24
C CYS A 129 11.96 1.63 -18.23
N THR A 130 12.08 2.59 -17.32
CA THR A 130 11.23 3.77 -17.25
C THR A 130 12.10 5.00 -17.05
N PRO A 131 11.77 6.16 -17.66
CA PRO A 131 12.54 7.39 -17.47
C PRO A 131 12.69 7.79 -16.00
N LEU A 132 11.63 7.60 -15.22
CA LEU A 132 11.64 7.84 -13.78
C LEU A 132 12.63 6.94 -13.04
N ALA A 133 12.83 5.69 -13.45
CA ALA A 133 13.83 4.84 -12.80
C ALA A 133 15.25 5.38 -13.02
N THR A 134 15.54 5.82 -14.25
CA THR A 134 16.82 6.43 -14.65
C THR A 134 17.07 7.73 -13.89
N GLU A 135 16.11 8.66 -13.90
CA GLU A 135 16.19 9.94 -13.18
C GLU A 135 16.48 9.73 -11.69
N ARG A 136 15.81 8.75 -11.06
CA ARG A 136 16.04 8.44 -9.64
C ARG A 136 17.45 7.92 -9.36
N LEU A 137 18.01 7.14 -10.27
CA LEU A 137 19.38 6.66 -10.16
C LEU A 137 20.39 7.82 -10.30
N GLU A 138 20.16 8.74 -11.24
CA GLU A 138 20.96 9.95 -11.42
C GLU A 138 20.85 10.91 -10.20
N GLU A 139 19.66 11.07 -9.63
CA GLU A 139 19.47 11.86 -8.41
C GLU A 139 20.19 11.23 -7.21
N TYR A 140 20.17 9.91 -7.10
CA TYR A 140 20.90 9.19 -6.06
C TYR A 140 22.41 9.40 -6.21
N GLU A 141 22.96 9.28 -7.43
CA GLU A 141 24.36 9.60 -7.71
C GLU A 141 24.72 11.01 -7.24
N LYS A 142 23.92 12.02 -7.62
CA LYS A 142 24.16 13.41 -7.21
C LYS A 142 24.16 13.58 -5.70
N GLU A 143 23.23 12.94 -5.00
CA GLU A 143 23.18 13.01 -3.53
C GLU A 143 24.36 12.28 -2.87
N MET A 144 24.79 11.13 -3.40
CA MET A 144 25.96 10.42 -2.90
C MET A 144 27.24 11.26 -3.06
N VAL A 145 27.43 11.87 -4.23
CA VAL A 145 28.55 12.79 -4.48
C VAL A 145 28.46 14.03 -3.57
N ARG A 146 27.25 14.54 -3.33
CA ARG A 146 27.05 15.69 -2.42
C ARG A 146 27.42 15.38 -0.97
N HIS A 147 27.17 14.15 -0.50
CA HIS A 147 27.43 13.76 0.89
C HIS A 147 28.87 13.30 1.11
N HIS A 148 29.44 12.58 0.15
CA HIS A 148 30.74 11.90 0.31
C HIS A 148 31.88 12.54 -0.49
N GLY A 149 31.58 13.49 -1.38
CA GLY A 149 32.56 14.23 -2.19
C GLY A 149 32.64 13.78 -3.64
N GLU A 150 33.31 14.60 -4.45
CA GLU A 150 33.53 14.35 -5.87
C GLU A 150 34.44 13.14 -6.08
N GLY A 151 34.08 12.26 -7.03
CA GLY A 151 34.80 11.01 -7.30
C GLY A 151 34.50 9.84 -6.35
N PHE A 152 33.53 9.99 -5.44
CA PHE A 152 33.08 8.88 -4.60
C PHE A 152 32.44 7.76 -5.45
N ASP A 153 32.89 6.52 -5.25
CA ASP A 153 32.35 5.34 -5.95
C ASP A 153 30.99 4.93 -5.38
N TRP A 154 29.97 5.72 -5.70
CA TRP A 154 28.60 5.52 -5.27
C TRP A 154 27.98 4.20 -5.79
N LYS A 155 28.53 3.63 -6.88
CA LYS A 155 28.02 2.41 -7.51
C LYS A 155 28.35 1.16 -6.72
N ASN A 156 29.52 1.12 -6.08
CA ASN A 156 29.97 -0.03 -5.29
C ASN A 156 29.92 0.22 -3.78
N ALA A 157 29.73 1.46 -3.36
CA ALA A 157 29.57 1.80 -1.95
C ALA A 157 28.29 1.18 -1.33
N PRO A 158 28.27 1.01 0.01
CA PRO A 158 27.05 0.76 0.75
C PRO A 158 25.99 1.84 0.48
N ILE A 159 24.71 1.47 0.61
CA ILE A 159 23.61 2.44 0.48
C ILE A 159 23.73 3.49 1.58
N ASP A 160 23.63 4.76 1.22
CA ASP A 160 23.41 5.84 2.17
C ASP A 160 21.89 6.10 2.31
N PRO A 161 21.27 5.77 3.46
CA PRO A 161 19.84 5.97 3.67
C PRO A 161 19.40 7.43 3.52
N GLN A 162 20.25 8.39 3.88
CA GLN A 162 19.95 9.82 3.80
C GLN A 162 20.00 10.31 2.35
N ALA A 163 20.98 9.85 1.56
CA ALA A 163 21.03 10.14 0.13
C ALA A 163 19.80 9.59 -0.60
N VAL A 164 19.36 8.36 -0.27
CA VAL A 164 18.12 7.76 -0.82
C VAL A 164 16.88 8.53 -0.41
N TYR A 165 16.84 9.04 0.82
CA TYR A 165 15.72 9.87 1.29
C TYR A 165 15.63 11.17 0.47
N ASN A 166 16.77 11.81 0.23
CA ASN A 166 16.83 13.09 -0.47
C ASN A 166 16.50 12.92 -1.97
N SER A 167 17.07 11.93 -2.66
CA SER A 167 16.72 11.61 -4.05
C SER A 167 15.27 11.12 -4.18
N GLY A 168 14.73 10.53 -3.11
CA GLY A 168 13.35 10.07 -3.03
C GLY A 168 12.31 11.19 -2.93
N GLY A 169 12.70 12.38 -2.46
CA GLY A 169 11.76 13.35 -1.91
C GLY A 169 11.08 12.85 -0.62
N GLY A 170 11.78 12.00 0.14
CA GLY A 170 11.32 11.38 1.38
C GLY A 170 10.67 10.01 1.21
N LYS A 171 9.80 9.65 2.16
CA LYS A 171 9.08 8.36 2.19
C LYS A 171 7.62 8.55 1.81
N SER A 172 7.20 7.99 0.68
CA SER A 172 5.77 7.92 0.33
C SER A 172 5.14 6.68 0.96
N HIS A 173 4.07 6.84 1.74
CA HIS A 173 3.43 5.74 2.48
C HIS A 173 4.40 4.87 3.30
N GLY A 174 5.44 5.48 3.87
CA GLY A 174 6.47 4.78 4.65
C GLY A 174 7.50 4.01 3.82
N ARG A 175 7.48 4.12 2.49
CA ARG A 175 8.38 3.42 1.56
C ARG A 175 9.33 4.40 0.89
N PHE A 176 10.57 3.96 0.73
CA PHE A 176 11.55 4.68 -0.09
C PHE A 176 11.20 4.56 -1.57
N ALA A 177 11.56 5.59 -2.34
CA ALA A 177 11.41 5.58 -3.80
C ALA A 177 12.31 4.52 -4.46
N MET A 178 13.51 4.30 -3.89
CA MET A 178 14.50 3.31 -4.32
C MET A 178 14.84 2.34 -3.19
N PHE A 179 15.45 1.20 -3.55
CA PHE A 179 16.03 0.22 -2.62
C PHE A 179 15.11 -0.25 -1.48
N ASN A 180 13.79 -0.19 -1.69
CA ASN A 180 12.83 -0.46 -0.63
C ASN A 180 12.96 -1.91 -0.10
N GLY A 181 13.13 -2.05 1.22
CA GLY A 181 13.39 -3.33 1.89
C GLY A 181 14.86 -3.73 1.96
N MET A 182 15.78 -2.89 1.48
CA MET A 182 17.23 -3.03 1.69
C MET A 182 17.79 -2.00 2.69
N ILE A 183 17.00 -0.98 3.05
CA ILE A 183 17.35 0.08 4.01
C ILE A 183 16.58 -0.15 5.31
N ASP A 184 17.27 -0.15 6.46
CA ASP A 184 16.57 -0.08 7.74
C ASP A 184 16.06 1.35 7.94
N SER A 185 14.74 1.48 8.12
CA SER A 185 14.09 2.76 8.30
C SER A 185 14.53 3.53 9.56
N ARG A 186 15.20 2.86 10.49
CA ARG A 186 15.74 3.43 11.73
C ARG A 186 17.07 4.17 11.54
N GLU A 187 17.78 3.91 10.45
CA GLU A 187 19.09 4.52 10.16
C GLU A 187 18.99 6.01 9.78
N ILE A 188 17.78 6.51 9.51
CA ILE A 188 17.55 7.91 9.16
C ILE A 188 17.23 8.72 10.42
N GLN A 189 18.15 9.61 10.80
CA GLN A 189 17.88 10.63 11.81
C GLN A 189 16.84 11.59 11.25
N ARG A 190 15.66 11.66 11.90
CA ARG A 190 14.60 12.59 11.54
C ARG A 190 15.03 14.01 11.91
N GLY A 191 15.66 14.71 10.98
CA GLY A 191 15.77 16.17 11.04
C GLY A 191 14.37 16.76 11.17
N SER A 192 14.15 17.52 12.23
CA SER A 192 12.89 18.17 12.57
C SER A 192 12.43 19.13 11.46
N SER A 193 11.57 18.65 10.57
CA SER A 193 10.72 19.48 9.72
C SER A 193 9.48 18.68 9.36
N SER A 194 8.60 18.57 10.35
CA SER A 194 7.24 18.09 10.22
C SER A 194 6.40 19.13 9.48
N HIS A 195 6.40 19.06 8.15
CA HIS A 195 5.28 19.52 7.33
C HIS A 195 4.62 18.29 6.69
N SER A 196 4.13 17.40 7.55
CA SER A 196 3.08 16.48 7.20
C SER A 196 1.76 17.22 7.31
N SER A 197 1.14 17.51 6.17
CA SER A 197 -0.31 17.76 6.13
C SER A 197 -0.99 16.54 6.75
N ASP A 198 -1.52 16.78 7.94
CA ASP A 198 -2.09 15.78 8.83
C ASP A 198 -3.26 15.07 8.13
N GLY A 199 -3.05 13.79 7.81
CA GLY A 199 -4.12 12.84 7.60
C GLY A 199 -4.66 12.41 8.96
N SER A 200 -5.44 13.29 9.59
CA SER A 200 -6.10 13.08 10.88
C SER A 200 -7.14 11.97 10.75
N SER A 201 -6.74 10.71 10.99
CA SER A 201 -7.71 9.61 11.13
C SER A 201 -7.14 8.42 11.91
N SER A 202 -5.85 8.12 11.73
CA SER A 202 -5.22 6.94 12.34
C SER A 202 -4.70 7.20 13.76
N HIS A 203 -4.08 8.36 14.00
CA HIS A 203 -3.50 8.67 15.32
C HIS A 203 -4.56 9.08 16.35
N GLN A 204 -5.59 9.79 15.91
CA GLN A 204 -6.71 10.22 16.77
C GLN A 204 -7.51 9.03 17.31
N ARG A 205 -7.66 7.96 16.52
CA ARG A 205 -8.32 6.71 16.95
C ARG A 205 -7.58 5.97 18.06
N ARG A 206 -6.24 6.05 18.10
CA ARG A 206 -5.46 5.44 19.20
C ARG A 206 -5.62 6.25 20.48
N THR A 207 -5.50 7.57 20.41
CA THR A 207 -5.65 8.44 21.60
C THR A 207 -7.06 8.40 22.18
N THR A 208 -8.11 8.31 21.35
CA THR A 208 -9.49 8.17 21.85
C THR A 208 -9.74 6.80 22.45
N SER A 209 -9.23 5.72 21.83
CA SER A 209 -9.33 4.37 22.40
C SER A 209 -8.58 4.25 23.73
N ASP A 210 -7.42 4.88 23.86
CA ASP A 210 -6.63 4.85 25.10
C ASP A 210 -7.34 5.60 26.23
N MET A 211 -7.99 6.73 25.94
CA MET A 211 -8.82 7.46 26.92
C MET A 211 -10.09 6.67 27.33
N GLU A 212 -10.73 5.97 26.38
CA GLU A 212 -11.88 5.11 26.64
C GLU A 212 -11.50 3.90 27.51
N ILE A 213 -10.33 3.29 27.26
CA ILE A 213 -9.79 2.20 28.08
C ILE A 213 -9.50 2.68 29.50
N GLU A 214 -8.91 3.87 29.66
CA GLU A 214 -8.60 4.41 30.99
C GLU A 214 -9.88 4.77 31.78
N SER A 215 -10.87 5.35 31.10
CA SER A 215 -12.19 5.63 31.68
C SER A 215 -12.90 4.34 32.14
N MET A 216 -12.84 3.29 31.31
CA MET A 216 -13.43 1.99 31.63
C MET A 216 -12.73 1.32 32.82
N ARG A 217 -11.40 1.46 32.95
CA ARG A 217 -10.63 0.96 34.10
C ARG A 217 -11.00 1.68 35.40
N GLN A 218 -11.22 3.00 35.37
CA GLN A 218 -11.65 3.75 36.54
C GLN A 218 -13.07 3.37 37.00
N GLU A 219 -13.99 3.13 36.06
CA GLU A 219 -15.36 2.71 36.38
C GLU A 219 -15.39 1.31 37.01
N ILE A 220 -14.55 0.38 36.53
CA ILE A 220 -14.39 -0.95 37.14
C ILE A 220 -13.86 -0.82 38.57
N GLN A 221 -12.82 0.00 38.79
CA GLN A 221 -12.27 0.22 40.14
C GLN A 221 -13.29 0.82 41.11
N ARG A 222 -14.13 1.76 40.64
CA ARG A 222 -15.21 2.32 41.48
C ARG A 222 -16.27 1.28 41.82
N ARG A 223 -16.67 0.44 40.86
CA ARG A 223 -17.60 -0.66 41.11
C ARG A 223 -17.03 -1.65 42.11
N ASP A 224 -15.79 -2.08 41.94
CA ASP A 224 -15.13 -3.03 42.84
C ASP A 224 -15.00 -2.46 44.26
N ALA A 225 -14.66 -1.17 44.40
CA ALA A 225 -14.62 -0.49 45.69
C ALA A 225 -16.01 -0.43 46.35
N PHE A 226 -17.05 -0.13 45.58
CA PHE A 226 -18.43 -0.10 46.08
C PHE A 226 -18.92 -1.47 46.53
N PHE A 227 -18.64 -2.52 45.76
CA PHE A 227 -18.97 -3.90 46.12
C PHE A 227 -18.23 -4.34 47.38
N LYS A 228 -16.97 -3.94 47.53
CA LYS A 228 -16.18 -4.27 48.72
C LYS A 228 -16.75 -3.62 49.99
N VAL A 229 -17.18 -2.36 49.91
CA VAL A 229 -17.87 -1.68 51.02
C VAL A 229 -19.20 -2.36 51.33
N GLN A 230 -19.98 -2.73 50.31
CA GLN A 230 -21.22 -3.52 50.51
C GLN A 230 -20.97 -4.87 51.19
N GLU A 231 -19.93 -5.60 50.79
CA GLU A 231 -19.56 -6.85 51.45
C GLU A 231 -19.14 -6.65 52.91
N GLU A 232 -18.45 -5.56 53.23
CA GLU A 232 -18.07 -5.23 54.61
C GLU A 232 -19.29 -4.88 55.46
N TYR A 233 -20.27 -4.15 54.90
CA TYR A 233 -21.54 -3.86 55.56
C TYR A 233 -22.42 -5.11 55.77
N GLN A 234 -22.31 -6.12 54.90
CA GLN A 234 -23.04 -7.39 55.04
C GLN A 234 -22.38 -8.37 56.01
N LYS A 235 -21.14 -8.09 56.46
CA LYS A 235 -20.39 -8.91 57.43
C LYS A 235 -20.49 -8.37 58.87
N LEU A 236 -21.16 -7.24 59.08
CA LEU A 236 -21.56 -6.70 60.39
C LEU A 236 -22.97 -7.18 60.74
#